data_AF-D0NXC0-F1
#
_entry.id   AF-D0NXC0-F1
#
_cell.length_a   1.000
_cell.length_b   1.000
_cell.length_c   1.000
_cell.angle_alpha   90.00
_cell.angle_beta   90.00
_cell.angle_gamma   90.00
#
_symmetry.space_group_name_H-M   'P 1'
#
loop_
_entity.id
_entity.type
_entity.pdbx_description
1 polymer ?
#
loop_
_entity_poly.entity_id
_entity_poly.type
_entity_poly.pdbx_seq_one_letter_code
_entity_poly.pdbx_strand_id
1 'polypeptide(L)'
;MAVRFFHLALPVFFFHGVTGNATNGRNIQANLTAEGRVFVGLTYCENECSVQSVTAQIPMAIEQIRNIVKNDSRFSDGYHFVGHSQGGGIARAVVENMDDHKVHSLVSLAGMQNGMFYGPQAEDVVPLFIMVNVLGPQLLTPDIFDFSSYTAADWRGKFQHDLAQLDANQTLQAKYSLMNMNREPADNYFIANNKYLPYLNNLNHCDDNDFRCKFDKIRRKSNFLRLKSAHFVASPNDGIATKFEEFTVMDMEDTVEYKSDANGLRTLDERGDLHRTVVANISHNCWIVDGYIYPALQ
;
A
#
# COMPACT_ATOMS: atom_id res chain seq x y z
N MET A 1 18.90 33.89 26.09
CA MET A 1 17.64 33.19 25.76
C MET A 1 17.60 32.97 24.27
N ALA A 2 17.96 31.78 23.79
CA ALA A 2 17.79 31.44 22.39
C ALA A 2 16.34 31.04 22.17
N VAL A 3 15.59 31.86 21.42
CA VAL A 3 14.26 31.50 20.92
C VAL A 3 14.48 30.36 19.92
N ARG A 4 14.35 29.12 20.39
CA ARG A 4 14.14 27.98 19.49
C ARG A 4 12.76 28.16 18.89
N PHE A 5 12.70 28.71 17.69
CA PHE A 5 11.57 28.44 16.81
C PHE A 5 11.59 26.94 16.54
N PHE A 6 10.93 26.15 17.38
CA PHE A 6 10.50 24.83 16.95
C PHE A 6 9.54 25.09 15.78
N HIS A 7 10.00 24.91 14.54
CA HIS A 7 9.04 24.47 13.54
C HIS A 7 8.43 23.21 14.13
N LEU A 8 7.16 23.30 14.57
CA LEU A 8 6.45 22.16 15.11
C LEU A 8 6.48 21.09 14.05
N ALA A 9 7.15 19.98 14.35
CA ALA A 9 7.28 18.86 13.45
C ALA A 9 5.87 18.36 13.10
N LEU A 10 5.56 18.22 11.81
CA LEU A 10 4.19 17.97 11.36
C LEU A 10 3.63 16.67 11.98
N PRO A 11 2.34 16.62 12.36
CA PRO A 11 1.69 15.41 12.85
C PRO A 11 1.80 14.23 11.88
N VAL A 12 1.67 13.02 12.42
CA VAL A 12 1.71 11.77 11.65
C VAL A 12 0.40 11.00 11.79
N PHE A 13 -0.17 10.60 10.66
CA PHE A 13 -1.19 9.55 10.61
C PHE A 13 -0.55 8.22 10.26
N PHE A 14 -0.90 7.18 11.00
CA PHE A 14 -0.43 5.82 10.76
C PHE A 14 -1.56 4.92 10.25
N PHE A 15 -1.26 4.17 9.18
CA PHE A 15 -2.16 3.23 8.52
C PHE A 15 -1.69 1.81 8.80
N HIS A 16 -2.52 1.01 9.47
CA HIS A 16 -2.18 -0.38 9.77
C HIS A 16 -2.31 -1.28 8.54
N GLY A 17 -1.65 -2.43 8.60
CA GLY A 17 -1.74 -3.48 7.59
C GLY A 17 -2.99 -4.36 7.75
N VAL A 18 -3.07 -5.39 6.91
CA VAL A 18 -4.10 -6.42 7.02
C VAL A 18 -3.95 -7.20 8.33
N THR A 19 -5.07 -7.63 8.89
CA THR A 19 -5.28 -8.17 10.26
C THR A 19 -4.79 -7.27 11.41
N GLY A 20 -4.32 -6.07 11.08
CA GLY A 20 -3.71 -5.12 12.01
C GLY A 20 -4.67 -4.09 12.61
N ASN A 21 -4.13 -3.21 13.44
CA ASN A 21 -4.87 -2.12 14.09
C ASN A 21 -3.93 -0.95 14.46
N ALA A 22 -4.49 0.14 14.99
CA ALA A 22 -3.75 1.36 15.33
C ALA A 22 -2.53 1.12 16.26
N THR A 23 -2.59 0.09 17.12
CA THR A 23 -1.50 -0.21 18.07
C THR A 23 -0.27 -0.83 17.41
N ASN A 24 -0.37 -1.28 16.15
CA ASN A 24 0.77 -1.77 15.39
C ASN A 24 1.87 -0.71 15.25
N GLY A 25 1.48 0.57 15.18
CA GLY A 25 2.43 1.69 15.14
C GLY A 25 3.01 2.11 16.49
N ARG A 26 2.80 1.36 17.58
CA ARG A 26 3.15 1.81 18.96
C ARG A 26 4.61 2.23 19.16
N ASN A 27 5.56 1.58 18.48
CA ASN A 27 6.98 1.92 18.65
C ASN A 27 7.33 3.19 17.86
N ILE A 28 6.73 3.38 16.69
CA ILE A 28 6.78 4.63 15.92
C ILE A 28 6.15 5.77 16.74
N GLN A 29 4.98 5.51 17.36
CA GLN A 29 4.31 6.44 18.25
C GLN A 29 5.22 6.84 19.42
N ALA A 30 5.80 5.89 20.14
CA ALA A 30 6.67 6.15 21.28
C ALA A 30 7.84 7.07 20.89
N ASN A 31 8.47 6.80 19.75
CA ASN A 31 9.60 7.58 19.26
C ASN A 31 9.21 9.00 18.82
N LEU A 32 8.15 9.14 18.01
CA LEU A 32 7.71 10.46 17.55
C LEU A 32 7.14 11.32 18.69
N THR A 33 6.44 10.72 19.64
CA THR A 33 5.92 11.45 20.80
C THR A 33 7.03 11.89 21.76
N ALA A 34 8.13 11.13 21.88
CA ALA A 34 9.32 11.55 22.62
C ALA A 34 9.97 12.82 22.01
N GLU A 35 9.80 13.05 20.71
CA GLU A 35 10.22 14.28 20.01
C GLU A 35 9.19 15.42 20.10
N GLY A 36 8.05 15.20 20.78
CA GLY A 36 6.96 16.17 20.89
C GLY A 36 6.03 16.23 19.68
N ARG A 37 6.13 15.27 18.75
CA ARG A 37 5.26 15.20 17.57
C ARG A 37 3.93 14.53 17.89
N VAL A 38 2.86 15.00 17.25
CA VAL A 38 1.55 14.34 17.32
C VAL A 38 1.56 13.10 16.44
N PHE A 39 1.14 11.96 17.00
CA PHE A 39 0.94 10.72 16.27
C PHE A 39 -0.49 10.22 16.45
N VAL A 40 -1.11 9.81 15.35
CA VAL A 40 -2.45 9.21 15.36
C VAL A 40 -2.42 7.91 14.57
N GLY A 41 -2.51 6.79 15.28
CA GLY A 41 -2.87 5.51 14.67
C GLY A 41 -4.33 5.55 14.25
N LEU A 42 -4.58 5.41 12.95
CA LEU A 42 -5.93 5.37 12.42
C LEU A 42 -6.60 4.05 12.79
N THR A 43 -7.90 4.11 13.04
CA THR A 43 -8.73 2.99 13.53
C THR A 43 -9.81 2.61 12.52
N TYR A 44 -9.68 3.02 11.26
CA TYR A 44 -10.59 2.59 10.21
C TYR A 44 -10.38 1.08 10.00
N CYS A 45 -11.45 0.30 10.02
CA CYS A 45 -11.44 -1.09 9.60
C CYS A 45 -10.33 -1.99 10.21
N GLU A 46 -10.18 -1.96 11.53
CA GLU A 46 -9.18 -2.75 12.25
C GLU A 46 -9.48 -4.26 12.30
N ASN A 47 -8.44 -5.04 12.58
CA ASN A 47 -8.47 -6.48 12.85
C ASN A 47 -9.17 -7.24 11.71
N GLU A 48 -10.22 -8.00 12.01
CA GLU A 48 -11.00 -8.75 11.02
C GLU A 48 -11.60 -7.87 9.93
N CYS A 49 -11.90 -6.60 10.18
CA CYS A 49 -12.44 -5.71 9.14
C CYS A 49 -11.42 -5.50 8.01
N SER A 50 -10.12 -5.42 8.31
CA SER A 50 -9.06 -5.11 7.34
C SER A 50 -8.91 -6.12 6.21
N VAL A 51 -9.55 -7.30 6.33
CA VAL A 51 -9.60 -8.29 5.25
C VAL A 51 -10.65 -7.94 4.19
N GLN A 52 -11.51 -6.95 4.44
CA GLN A 52 -12.46 -6.42 3.46
C GLN A 52 -11.74 -5.72 2.31
N SER A 53 -12.41 -5.56 1.17
CA SER A 53 -11.85 -4.92 -0.02
C SER A 53 -11.15 -3.60 0.30
N VAL A 54 -9.95 -3.43 -0.25
CA VAL A 54 -9.13 -2.22 -0.08
C VAL A 54 -9.90 -0.99 -0.55
N THR A 55 -10.70 -1.14 -1.62
CA THR A 55 -11.56 -0.08 -2.15
C THR A 55 -12.63 0.40 -1.17
N ALA A 56 -13.15 -0.47 -0.30
CA ALA A 56 -14.08 -0.08 0.76
C ALA A 56 -13.38 0.62 1.94
N GLN A 57 -12.12 0.29 2.21
CA GLN A 57 -11.35 0.89 3.31
C GLN A 57 -10.90 2.33 3.04
N ILE A 58 -10.59 2.68 1.79
CA ILE A 58 -10.14 4.03 1.39
C ILE A 58 -11.08 5.15 1.86
N PRO A 59 -12.40 5.12 1.58
CA PRO A 59 -13.31 6.17 2.04
C PRO A 59 -13.42 6.24 3.56
N MET A 60 -13.31 5.11 4.28
CA MET A 60 -13.32 5.09 5.74
C MET A 60 -12.10 5.83 6.32
N ALA A 61 -10.91 5.59 5.75
CA ALA A 61 -9.70 6.29 6.14
C ALA A 61 -9.80 7.80 5.85
N ILE A 62 -10.30 8.20 4.67
CA ILE A 62 -10.52 9.60 4.30
C ILE A 62 -11.46 10.29 5.30
N GLU A 63 -12.59 9.64 5.65
CA GLU A 63 -13.56 10.18 6.60
C GLU A 63 -12.93 10.43 7.97
N GLN A 64 -12.20 9.44 8.49
CA GLN A 64 -11.52 9.56 9.79
C GLN A 64 -10.49 10.71 9.79
N ILE A 65 -9.64 10.79 8.76
CA ILE A 65 -8.61 11.84 8.62
C ILE A 65 -9.28 13.22 8.55
N ARG A 66 -10.30 13.39 7.72
CA ARG A 66 -11.03 14.66 7.59
C ARG A 66 -11.67 15.07 8.91
N ASN A 67 -12.26 14.14 9.66
CA ASN A 67 -12.82 14.41 10.97
C ASN A 67 -11.74 14.88 11.97
N ILE A 68 -10.56 14.27 11.97
CA ILE A 68 -9.46 14.66 12.86
C ILE A 68 -8.91 16.04 12.47
N VAL A 69 -8.60 16.25 11.19
CA VAL A 69 -8.04 17.53 10.69
C VAL A 69 -9.01 18.69 10.93
N LYS A 70 -10.33 18.45 10.83
CA LYS A 70 -11.35 19.47 11.11
C LYS A 70 -11.38 19.90 12.59
N ASN A 71 -11.09 18.98 13.51
CA ASN A 71 -11.25 19.18 14.96
C ASN A 71 -9.93 19.40 15.70
N ASP A 72 -8.79 19.30 15.02
CA ASP A 72 -7.47 19.47 15.62
C ASP A 72 -6.59 20.40 14.79
N SER A 73 -6.41 21.63 15.27
CA SER A 73 -5.65 22.66 14.57
C SER A 73 -4.17 22.32 14.41
N ARG A 74 -3.63 21.32 15.12
CA ARG A 74 -2.24 20.88 14.94
C ARG A 74 -1.97 20.34 13.54
N PHE A 75 -3.01 19.93 12.82
CA PHE A 75 -2.95 19.43 11.44
C PHE A 75 -3.17 20.53 10.39
N SER A 76 -3.33 21.81 10.78
CA SER A 76 -3.65 22.90 9.84
C SER A 76 -2.56 23.12 8.80
N ASP A 77 -1.31 22.93 9.19
CA ASP A 77 -0.13 23.25 8.37
C ASP A 77 0.37 22.04 7.56
N GLY A 78 -0.26 20.89 7.74
CA GLY A 78 0.06 19.64 7.07
C GLY A 78 0.27 18.48 8.02
N TYR A 79 0.56 17.32 7.45
CA TYR A 79 0.81 16.07 8.17
C TYR A 79 1.58 15.09 7.29
N HIS A 80 2.20 14.07 7.88
CA HIS A 80 2.77 12.95 7.14
C HIS A 80 1.88 11.72 7.26
N PHE A 81 1.97 10.84 6.27
CA PHE A 81 1.39 9.52 6.31
C PHE A 81 2.50 8.48 6.47
N VAL A 82 2.27 7.52 7.35
CA VAL A 82 3.09 6.31 7.48
C VAL A 82 2.17 5.10 7.36
N GLY A 83 2.34 4.29 6.33
CA GLY A 83 1.54 3.08 6.15
C GLY A 83 2.41 1.84 6.12
N HIS A 84 1.99 0.79 6.82
CA HIS A 84 2.65 -0.51 6.82
C HIS A 84 1.85 -1.54 6.02
N SER A 85 2.53 -2.36 5.23
CA SER A 85 1.91 -3.46 4.47
C SER A 85 0.74 -2.96 3.59
N GLN A 86 -0.43 -3.59 3.63
CA GLN A 86 -1.66 -3.10 3.00
C GLN A 86 -1.93 -1.60 3.27
N GLY A 87 -1.65 -1.13 4.49
CA GLY A 87 -1.82 0.27 4.90
C GLY A 87 -0.97 1.25 4.10
N GLY A 88 0.19 0.83 3.59
CA GLY A 88 1.01 1.64 2.67
C GLY A 88 0.34 1.88 1.32
N GLY A 89 -0.35 0.87 0.79
CA GLY A 89 -1.17 1.00 -0.42
C GLY A 89 -2.40 1.87 -0.18
N ILE A 90 -3.09 1.68 0.95
CA ILE A 90 -4.23 2.51 1.34
C ILE A 90 -3.81 3.97 1.53
N ALA A 91 -2.70 4.25 2.21
CA ALA A 91 -2.20 5.61 2.42
C ALA A 91 -1.95 6.35 1.09
N ARG A 92 -1.35 5.67 0.10
CA ARG A 92 -1.20 6.22 -1.25
C ARG A 92 -2.56 6.44 -1.92
N ALA A 93 -3.45 5.47 -1.83
CA ALA A 93 -4.78 5.58 -2.42
C ALA A 93 -5.60 6.73 -1.80
N VAL A 94 -5.44 7.00 -0.51
CA VAL A 94 -6.03 8.16 0.18
C VAL A 94 -5.47 9.46 -0.38
N VAL A 95 -4.14 9.59 -0.53
CA VAL A 95 -3.51 10.75 -1.19
C VAL A 95 -4.13 10.96 -2.57
N GLU A 96 -4.15 9.92 -3.40
CA GLU A 96 -4.70 9.99 -4.76
C GLU A 96 -6.20 10.33 -4.79
N ASN A 97 -6.98 9.99 -3.75
CA ASN A 97 -8.43 10.21 -3.69
C ASN A 97 -8.88 11.46 -2.91
N MET A 98 -7.94 12.24 -2.36
CA MET A 98 -8.25 13.37 -1.47
C MET A 98 -7.63 14.68 -1.97
N ASP A 99 -8.30 15.41 -2.86
CA ASP A 99 -7.78 16.65 -3.48
C ASP A 99 -7.49 17.80 -2.50
N ASP A 100 -8.14 17.78 -1.33
CA ASP A 100 -7.94 18.69 -0.21
C ASP A 100 -6.83 18.26 0.77
N HIS A 101 -6.10 17.18 0.50
CA HIS A 101 -5.07 16.72 1.41
C HIS A 101 -3.93 17.74 1.59
N LYS A 102 -3.37 17.74 2.80
CA LYS A 102 -2.15 18.48 3.18
C LYS A 102 -1.01 17.55 3.58
N VAL A 103 -1.01 16.33 3.02
CA VAL A 103 0.09 15.38 3.19
C VAL A 103 1.38 15.98 2.65
N HIS A 104 2.37 16.11 3.53
CA HIS A 104 3.72 16.54 3.18
C HIS A 104 4.53 15.37 2.64
N SER A 105 4.66 14.29 3.42
CA SER A 105 5.39 13.10 2.99
C SER A 105 4.56 11.85 3.19
N LEU A 106 4.64 10.94 2.23
CA LEU A 106 4.12 9.58 2.32
C LEU A 106 5.29 8.63 2.58
N VAL A 107 5.22 7.86 3.65
CA VAL A 107 6.17 6.78 3.96
C VAL A 107 5.42 5.45 3.92
N SER A 108 5.79 4.59 2.99
CA SER A 108 5.19 3.27 2.78
C SER A 108 6.19 2.18 3.15
N LEU A 109 5.92 1.48 4.25
CA LEU A 109 6.76 0.43 4.83
C LEU A 109 6.27 -0.94 4.37
N ALA A 110 7.03 -1.56 3.46
CA ALA A 110 6.64 -2.80 2.77
C ALA A 110 5.23 -2.75 2.18
N GLY A 111 4.85 -1.58 1.65
CA GLY A 111 3.52 -1.36 1.11
C GLY A 111 3.32 -2.00 -0.27
N MET A 112 2.13 -2.55 -0.50
CA MET A 112 1.78 -3.21 -1.76
C MET A 112 1.43 -2.21 -2.87
N GLN A 113 2.44 -1.49 -3.36
CA GLN A 113 2.26 -0.42 -4.35
C GLN A 113 1.96 -0.92 -5.76
N ASN A 114 2.40 -2.13 -6.09
CA ASN A 114 2.12 -2.79 -7.36
C ASN A 114 1.50 -4.18 -7.16
N GLY A 115 1.02 -4.50 -5.96
CA GLY A 115 0.46 -5.80 -5.60
C GLY A 115 1.49 -6.90 -5.35
N MET A 116 0.99 -8.13 -5.23
CA MET A 116 1.74 -9.36 -4.96
C MET A 116 1.48 -10.38 -6.06
N PHE A 117 2.49 -11.19 -6.34
CA PHE A 117 2.35 -12.42 -7.10
C PHE A 117 3.46 -13.37 -6.65
N TYR A 118 3.20 -14.69 -6.64
CA TYR A 118 4.19 -15.70 -6.25
C TYR A 118 4.42 -16.63 -7.43
N GLY A 119 5.58 -16.51 -8.07
CA GLY A 119 5.98 -17.36 -9.19
C GLY A 119 6.58 -18.70 -8.76
N PRO A 120 7.15 -19.47 -9.72
CA PRO A 120 7.86 -20.70 -9.44
C PRO A 120 9.30 -20.52 -8.90
N GLN A 121 9.75 -19.28 -8.64
CA GLN A 121 11.13 -18.99 -8.25
C GLN A 121 11.47 -19.50 -6.84
N ALA A 122 12.77 -19.68 -6.56
CA ALA A 122 13.23 -20.13 -5.24
C ALA A 122 12.92 -19.09 -4.14
N GLU A 123 13.03 -17.82 -4.50
CA GLU A 123 12.75 -16.65 -3.67
C GLU A 123 11.28 -16.56 -3.29
N ASP A 124 10.38 -17.11 -4.13
CA ASP A 124 8.94 -17.14 -3.90
C ASP A 124 8.52 -18.24 -2.92
N VAL A 125 9.36 -19.26 -2.68
CA VAL A 125 8.97 -20.43 -1.87
C VAL A 125 8.60 -20.04 -0.44
N VAL A 126 9.39 -19.17 0.20
CA VAL A 126 9.12 -18.73 1.58
C VAL A 126 7.90 -17.82 1.64
N PRO A 127 7.78 -16.76 0.81
CA PRO A 127 6.57 -15.94 0.76
C PRO A 127 5.30 -16.72 0.42
N LEU A 128 5.38 -17.66 -0.52
CA LEU A 128 4.25 -18.52 -0.87
C LEU A 128 3.91 -19.50 0.25
N PHE A 129 4.89 -20.05 0.96
CA PHE A 129 4.64 -20.84 2.16
C PHE A 129 3.83 -20.03 3.18
N ILE A 130 4.22 -18.78 3.44
CA ILE A 130 3.52 -17.92 4.39
C ILE A 130 2.13 -17.54 3.88
N MET A 131 2.00 -17.24 2.58
CA MET A 131 0.69 -16.97 1.97
C MET A 131 -0.25 -18.17 2.12
N VAL A 132 0.18 -19.39 1.76
CA VAL A 132 -0.67 -20.58 1.79
C VAL A 132 -0.99 -21.01 3.22
N ASN A 133 -0.01 -21.02 4.12
CA ASN A 133 -0.15 -21.67 5.43
C ASN A 133 -0.49 -20.72 6.58
N VAL A 134 -0.31 -19.41 6.40
CA VAL A 134 -0.44 -18.43 7.51
C VAL A 134 -1.39 -17.30 7.15
N LEU A 135 -1.09 -16.55 6.09
CA LEU A 135 -1.81 -15.32 5.78
C LEU A 135 -3.13 -15.61 5.04
N GLY A 136 -3.10 -16.41 3.97
CA GLY A 136 -4.26 -16.78 3.16
C GLY A 136 -5.47 -17.25 3.98
N PRO A 137 -5.31 -18.21 4.91
CA PRO A 137 -6.40 -18.66 5.79
C PRO A 137 -7.02 -17.57 6.68
N GLN A 138 -6.33 -16.44 6.89
CA GLN A 138 -6.88 -15.28 7.59
C GLN A 138 -7.60 -14.32 6.64
N LEU A 139 -7.31 -14.36 5.34
CA LEU A 139 -7.84 -13.44 4.34
C LEU A 139 -9.11 -13.95 3.67
N LEU A 140 -9.22 -15.27 3.45
CA LEU A 140 -10.40 -15.90 2.89
C LEU A 140 -10.81 -17.09 3.74
N THR A 141 -12.13 -17.31 3.82
CA THR A 141 -12.69 -18.47 4.47
C THR A 141 -12.58 -19.71 3.56
N PRO A 142 -12.52 -20.94 4.11
CA PRO A 142 -12.32 -22.16 3.32
C PRO A 142 -13.43 -22.46 2.30
N ASP A 143 -14.64 -21.93 2.48
CA ASP A 143 -15.74 -22.05 1.51
C ASP A 143 -15.49 -21.22 0.23
N ILE A 144 -14.61 -20.23 0.31
CA ILE A 144 -14.21 -19.39 -0.83
C ILE A 144 -12.94 -19.95 -1.47
N PHE A 145 -11.92 -20.24 -0.65
CA PHE A 145 -10.66 -20.79 -1.11
C PHE A 145 -9.99 -21.61 -0.01
N ASP A 146 -9.98 -22.93 -0.16
CA ASP A 146 -9.34 -23.82 0.79
C ASP A 146 -7.83 -23.91 0.54
N PHE A 147 -7.06 -23.03 1.21
CA PHE A 147 -5.61 -23.05 1.15
C PHE A 147 -4.99 -24.38 1.62
N SER A 148 -5.66 -25.12 2.51
CA SER A 148 -5.13 -26.39 3.04
C SER A 148 -5.15 -27.52 2.01
N SER A 149 -5.89 -27.35 0.91
CA SER A 149 -5.93 -28.29 -0.21
C SER A 149 -4.69 -28.26 -1.10
N TYR A 150 -3.79 -27.29 -0.91
CA TYR A 150 -2.58 -27.12 -1.71
C TYR A 150 -1.33 -27.60 -0.96
N THR A 151 -0.49 -28.36 -1.66
CA THR A 151 0.81 -28.80 -1.18
C THR A 151 1.94 -28.09 -1.92
N ALA A 152 3.18 -28.27 -1.48
CA ALA A 152 4.35 -27.73 -2.18
C ALA A 152 4.45 -28.18 -3.66
N ALA A 153 3.83 -29.30 -4.04
CA ALA A 153 3.76 -29.73 -5.43
C ALA A 153 2.87 -28.83 -6.31
N ASP A 154 1.90 -28.13 -5.70
CA ASP A 154 0.92 -27.28 -6.38
C ASP A 154 1.40 -25.83 -6.53
N TRP A 155 2.51 -25.47 -5.88
CA TRP A 155 3.04 -24.10 -5.79
C TRP A 155 3.70 -23.58 -7.06
N ARG A 156 3.79 -24.42 -8.10
CA ARG A 156 4.38 -24.07 -9.40
C ARG A 156 3.34 -24.06 -10.51
N GLY A 157 2.22 -23.40 -10.27
CA GLY A 157 1.22 -23.09 -11.29
C GLY A 157 -0.22 -23.36 -10.87
N LYS A 158 -0.51 -24.50 -10.22
CA LYS A 158 -1.89 -24.85 -9.87
C LYS A 158 -2.48 -23.84 -8.88
N PHE A 159 -1.77 -23.54 -7.79
CA PHE A 159 -2.21 -22.54 -6.82
C PHE A 159 -2.44 -21.17 -7.47
N GLN A 160 -1.48 -20.69 -8.28
CA GLN A 160 -1.54 -19.40 -8.95
C GLN A 160 -2.72 -19.34 -9.94
N HIS A 161 -2.91 -20.40 -10.73
CA HIS A 161 -4.01 -20.50 -11.68
C HIS A 161 -5.36 -20.46 -10.97
N ASP A 162 -5.54 -21.23 -9.90
CA ASP A 162 -6.81 -21.31 -9.19
C ASP A 162 -7.13 -20.01 -8.44
N LEU A 163 -6.10 -19.35 -7.88
CA LEU A 163 -6.23 -18.01 -7.30
C LEU A 163 -6.59 -16.97 -8.36
N ALA A 164 -5.95 -17.01 -9.54
CA ALA A 164 -6.26 -16.11 -10.66
C ALA A 164 -7.73 -16.26 -11.12
N GLN A 165 -8.23 -17.49 -11.20
CA GLN A 165 -9.64 -17.74 -11.53
C GLN A 165 -10.59 -17.16 -10.49
N LEU A 166 -10.25 -17.27 -9.21
CA LEU A 166 -11.02 -16.68 -8.13
C LEU A 166 -11.02 -15.13 -8.19
N ASP A 167 -9.86 -14.55 -8.49
CA ASP A 167 -9.63 -13.11 -8.57
C ASP A 167 -10.46 -12.39 -9.63
N ALA A 168 -10.83 -13.06 -10.72
CA ALA A 168 -11.74 -12.51 -11.72
C ALA A 168 -13.18 -12.34 -11.22
N ASN A 169 -13.55 -12.95 -10.09
CA ASN A 169 -14.89 -12.82 -9.54
C ASN A 169 -15.11 -11.40 -9.01
N GLN A 170 -15.94 -10.64 -9.74
CA GLN A 170 -16.22 -9.23 -9.45
C GLN A 170 -16.95 -9.00 -8.11
N THR A 171 -17.61 -10.02 -7.57
CA THR A 171 -18.21 -9.99 -6.22
C THR A 171 -17.14 -10.12 -5.16
N LEU A 172 -16.16 -11.01 -5.34
CA LEU A 172 -15.05 -11.19 -4.42
C LEU A 172 -14.11 -9.98 -4.44
N GLN A 173 -13.83 -9.40 -5.61
CA GLN A 173 -13.09 -8.13 -5.75
C GLN A 173 -13.72 -6.98 -4.94
N ALA A 174 -15.04 -6.98 -4.77
CA ALA A 174 -15.74 -5.96 -3.98
C ALA A 174 -15.72 -6.26 -2.47
N LYS A 175 -15.32 -7.48 -2.06
CA LYS A 175 -15.50 -7.97 -0.70
C LYS A 175 -14.19 -8.27 0.03
N TYR A 176 -13.14 -8.72 -0.67
CA TYR A 176 -11.90 -9.20 -0.03
C TYR A 176 -10.67 -8.44 -0.50
N SER A 177 -9.80 -8.11 0.45
CA SER A 177 -8.58 -7.37 0.19
C SER A 177 -7.56 -8.16 -0.61
N LEU A 178 -7.45 -9.48 -0.40
CA LEU A 178 -6.52 -10.34 -1.14
C LEU A 178 -6.72 -10.18 -2.66
N MET A 179 -7.97 -10.20 -3.12
CA MET A 179 -8.33 -10.05 -4.54
C MET A 179 -7.87 -8.69 -5.10
N ASN A 180 -7.85 -7.65 -4.26
CA ASN A 180 -7.41 -6.32 -4.67
C ASN A 180 -5.89 -6.21 -4.73
N MET A 181 -5.17 -6.96 -3.89
CA MET A 181 -3.71 -6.87 -3.74
C MET A 181 -2.96 -7.87 -4.63
N ASN A 182 -3.61 -8.90 -5.16
CA ASN A 182 -2.99 -9.84 -6.08
C ASN A 182 -2.83 -9.23 -7.49
N ARG A 183 -1.68 -9.47 -8.12
CA ARG A 183 -1.24 -8.85 -9.38
C ARG A 183 -0.83 -9.93 -10.38
N GLU A 184 -1.82 -10.47 -11.09
CA GLU A 184 -1.55 -11.45 -12.14
C GLU A 184 -0.56 -10.94 -13.20
N PRO A 185 0.41 -11.76 -13.65
CA PRO A 185 1.45 -11.34 -14.59
C PRO A 185 0.90 -11.09 -16.00
N ALA A 186 -0.29 -11.61 -16.31
CA ALA A 186 -0.99 -11.34 -17.56
C ALA A 186 -1.66 -9.94 -17.52
N ASP A 187 -0.95 -8.90 -17.93
CA ASP A 187 -1.37 -7.49 -17.77
C ASP A 187 -2.81 -7.19 -18.26
N ASN A 188 -3.20 -7.67 -19.45
CA ASN A 188 -4.57 -7.43 -19.96
C ASN A 188 -5.64 -8.06 -19.06
N TYR A 189 -5.35 -9.25 -18.52
CA TYR A 189 -6.26 -9.94 -17.60
C TYR A 189 -6.31 -9.21 -16.26
N PHE A 190 -5.16 -8.83 -15.72
CA PHE A 190 -5.03 -8.07 -14.49
C PHE A 190 -5.77 -6.72 -14.55
N ILE A 191 -5.53 -5.93 -15.59
CA ILE A 191 -6.14 -4.60 -15.79
C ILE A 191 -7.67 -4.71 -15.90
N ALA A 192 -8.18 -5.76 -16.55
CA ALA A 192 -9.61 -5.96 -16.73
C ALA A 192 -10.33 -6.41 -15.46
N ASN A 193 -9.67 -7.18 -14.58
CA ASN A 193 -10.33 -7.88 -13.48
C ASN A 193 -10.09 -7.27 -12.09
N ASN A 194 -8.92 -6.66 -11.84
CA ASN A 194 -8.57 -6.11 -10.53
C ASN A 194 -9.20 -4.73 -10.32
N LYS A 195 -9.97 -4.55 -9.23
CA LYS A 195 -10.71 -3.30 -8.94
C LYS A 195 -9.92 -2.22 -8.21
N TYR A 196 -8.65 -2.47 -7.89
CA TYR A 196 -7.85 -1.57 -7.06
C TYR A 196 -6.54 -1.15 -7.74
N LEU A 197 -5.63 -2.08 -7.99
CA LEU A 197 -4.27 -1.75 -8.45
C LEU A 197 -4.25 -1.04 -9.81
N PRO A 198 -5.05 -1.42 -10.82
CA PRO A 198 -5.12 -0.66 -12.08
C PRO A 198 -5.58 0.80 -11.88
N TYR A 199 -6.41 1.07 -10.87
CA TYR A 199 -6.86 2.43 -10.57
C TYR A 199 -5.80 3.21 -9.79
N LEU A 200 -5.16 2.59 -8.79
CA LEU A 200 -4.03 3.14 -8.04
C LEU A 200 -2.86 3.51 -8.97
N ASN A 201 -2.54 2.63 -9.91
CA ASN A 201 -1.46 2.82 -10.87
C ASN A 201 -1.89 3.56 -12.14
N ASN A 202 -3.15 3.99 -12.20
CA ASN A 202 -3.72 4.76 -13.29
C ASN A 202 -3.61 4.07 -14.66
N LEU A 203 -3.61 2.73 -14.66
CA LEU A 203 -3.60 1.86 -15.83
C LEU A 203 -5.01 1.46 -16.29
N ASN A 204 -6.03 1.68 -15.46
CA ASN A 204 -7.41 1.32 -15.78
C ASN A 204 -7.85 1.89 -17.14
N HIS A 205 -8.63 1.08 -17.88
CA HIS A 205 -9.26 1.49 -19.12
C HIS A 205 -10.34 2.55 -18.86
N CYS A 206 -10.49 3.50 -19.78
CA CYS A 206 -11.59 4.45 -19.81
C CYS A 206 -12.13 4.47 -21.23
N ASP A 207 -13.44 4.25 -21.39
CA ASP A 207 -14.10 4.40 -22.68
C ASP A 207 -13.96 5.84 -23.20
N ASP A 208 -14.06 6.02 -24.52
CA ASP A 208 -13.86 7.33 -25.14
C ASP A 208 -14.80 8.42 -24.61
N ASN A 209 -16.04 8.02 -24.30
CA ASN A 209 -17.07 8.91 -23.77
C ASN A 209 -17.11 8.96 -22.23
N ASP A 210 -16.25 8.20 -21.54
CA ASP A 210 -16.17 8.22 -20.08
C ASP A 210 -15.26 9.36 -19.61
N PHE A 211 -15.79 10.58 -19.69
CA PHE A 211 -15.13 11.78 -19.19
C PHE A 211 -14.83 11.70 -17.69
N ARG A 212 -15.65 10.99 -16.92
CA ARG A 212 -15.46 10.88 -15.48
C ARG A 212 -14.23 10.04 -15.18
N CYS A 213 -14.09 8.87 -15.81
CA CYS A 213 -12.92 8.04 -15.69
C CYS A 213 -11.65 8.80 -16.09
N LYS A 214 -11.66 9.47 -17.25
CA LYS A 214 -10.53 10.28 -17.73
C LYS A 214 -10.16 11.40 -16.73
N PHE A 215 -11.16 12.10 -16.20
CA PHE A 215 -10.95 13.12 -15.17
C PHE A 215 -10.37 12.54 -13.87
N ASP A 216 -10.90 11.41 -13.41
CA ASP A 216 -10.42 10.75 -12.19
C ASP A 216 -8.96 10.28 -12.34
N LYS A 217 -8.54 9.87 -13.55
CA LYS A 217 -7.12 9.58 -13.84
C LYS A 217 -6.24 10.81 -13.66
N ILE A 218 -6.66 11.97 -14.20
CA ILE A 218 -5.93 13.24 -14.06
C ILE A 218 -5.90 13.68 -12.59
N ARG A 219 -7.03 13.56 -11.89
CA ARG A 219 -7.20 13.94 -10.50
C ARG A 219 -6.29 13.13 -9.59
N ARG A 220 -6.26 11.79 -9.72
CA ARG A 220 -5.38 10.92 -8.91
C ARG A 220 -3.91 11.29 -9.05
N LYS A 221 -3.42 11.43 -10.29
CA LYS A 221 -2.06 11.88 -10.57
C LYS A 221 -1.80 13.27 -9.97
N SER A 222 -2.69 14.23 -10.22
CA SER A 222 -2.53 15.61 -9.73
C SER A 222 -2.48 15.66 -8.20
N ASN A 223 -3.29 14.86 -7.52
CA ASN A 223 -3.30 14.75 -6.09
C ASN A 223 -2.00 14.14 -5.57
N PHE A 224 -1.55 13.02 -6.12
CA PHE A 224 -0.28 12.39 -5.75
C PHE A 224 0.92 13.34 -5.88
N LEU A 225 0.95 14.16 -6.93
CA LEU A 225 2.00 15.15 -7.17
C LEU A 225 2.01 16.34 -6.20
N ARG A 226 0.98 16.48 -5.33
CA ARG A 226 0.96 17.48 -4.24
C ARG A 226 1.88 17.10 -3.08
N LEU A 227 2.26 15.83 -2.96
CA LEU A 227 3.26 15.39 -1.97
C LEU A 227 4.54 16.21 -2.14
N LYS A 228 5.26 16.44 -1.04
CA LYS A 228 6.63 16.95 -1.06
C LYS A 228 7.64 15.83 -1.18
N SER A 229 7.33 14.64 -0.68
CA SER A 229 8.13 13.45 -0.94
C SER A 229 7.33 12.17 -0.77
N ALA A 230 7.72 11.14 -1.51
CA ALA A 230 7.21 9.78 -1.37
C ALA A 230 8.38 8.82 -1.09
N HIS A 231 8.28 8.08 0.00
CA HIS A 231 9.32 7.16 0.48
C HIS A 231 8.75 5.74 0.48
N PHE A 232 9.30 4.90 -0.39
CA PHE A 232 8.93 3.50 -0.49
C PHE A 232 10.06 2.64 0.07
N VAL A 233 9.79 1.97 1.18
CA VAL A 233 10.77 1.19 1.94
C VAL A 233 10.41 -0.29 1.85
N ALA A 234 11.37 -1.13 1.50
CA ALA A 234 11.17 -2.57 1.37
C ALA A 234 12.42 -3.38 1.76
N SER A 235 12.27 -4.69 1.92
CA SER A 235 13.36 -5.61 2.25
C SER A 235 13.28 -6.83 1.35
N PRO A 236 14.40 -7.34 0.82
CA PRO A 236 14.41 -8.65 0.18
C PRO A 236 14.10 -9.78 1.17
N ASN A 237 14.21 -9.53 2.48
CA ASN A 237 13.95 -10.50 3.55
C ASN A 237 12.58 -10.29 4.22
N ASP A 238 11.71 -9.48 3.61
CA ASP A 238 10.37 -9.19 4.13
C ASP A 238 9.56 -10.47 4.33
N GLY A 239 9.67 -11.41 3.39
CA GLY A 239 9.07 -12.74 3.49
C GLY A 239 7.57 -12.76 3.17
N ILE A 240 6.93 -11.62 2.90
CA ILE A 240 5.54 -11.57 2.40
C ILE A 240 5.50 -11.06 0.96
N ALA A 241 6.21 -9.98 0.67
CA ALA A 241 6.44 -9.49 -0.69
C ALA A 241 7.68 -10.16 -1.30
N THR A 242 7.64 -10.45 -2.60
CA THR A 242 8.72 -11.11 -3.33
C THR A 242 9.25 -10.27 -4.51
N LYS A 243 10.47 -10.56 -4.94
CA LYS A 243 11.07 -10.06 -6.18
C LYS A 243 10.89 -11.15 -7.24
N PHE A 244 10.02 -10.90 -8.19
CA PHE A 244 9.71 -11.83 -9.27
C PHE A 244 10.89 -11.86 -10.30
N GLU A 245 11.36 -13.01 -10.78
CA GLU A 245 12.54 -13.01 -11.69
C GLU A 245 12.47 -13.96 -12.90
N GLU A 246 11.31 -14.54 -13.24
CA GLU A 246 11.19 -15.31 -14.50
C GLU A 246 10.16 -14.80 -15.52
N PHE A 247 9.40 -13.75 -15.17
CA PHE A 247 9.02 -12.74 -16.15
C PHE A 247 9.68 -11.46 -15.68
N THR A 248 10.36 -10.74 -16.58
CA THR A 248 11.22 -9.60 -16.24
C THR A 248 10.59 -8.73 -15.16
N VAL A 249 11.10 -8.79 -13.91
CA VAL A 249 10.81 -7.70 -12.97
C VAL A 249 11.47 -6.49 -13.55
N MET A 250 10.59 -5.60 -13.98
CA MET A 250 10.98 -4.31 -14.45
C MET A 250 11.37 -3.53 -13.21
N ASP A 251 12.56 -2.94 -13.25
CA ASP A 251 12.81 -1.77 -12.42
C ASP A 251 11.66 -0.77 -12.67
N MET A 252 11.36 0.05 -11.66
CA MET A 252 10.23 0.98 -11.75
C MET A 252 10.31 1.82 -13.03
N GLU A 253 11.51 2.25 -13.41
CA GLU A 253 11.83 3.05 -14.60
C GLU A 253 11.44 2.35 -15.91
N ASP A 254 11.35 1.02 -15.87
CA ASP A 254 11.02 0.21 -17.01
C ASP A 254 9.52 -0.06 -17.15
N THR A 255 8.72 0.19 -16.13
CA THR A 255 7.27 -0.10 -16.17
C THR A 255 6.50 0.89 -17.04
N VAL A 256 5.30 0.49 -17.48
CA VAL A 256 4.40 1.35 -18.25
C VAL A 256 3.98 2.57 -17.42
N GLU A 257 3.74 2.39 -16.13
CA GLU A 257 3.37 3.44 -15.19
C GLU A 257 4.40 4.56 -15.18
N TYR A 258 5.69 4.24 -15.10
CA TYR A 258 6.76 5.22 -15.08
C TYR A 258 7.02 5.83 -16.46
N LYS A 259 7.13 4.99 -17.51
CA LYS A 259 7.40 5.46 -18.89
C LYS A 259 6.32 6.40 -19.42
N SER A 260 5.06 6.14 -19.08
CA SER A 260 3.95 7.04 -19.43
C SER A 260 3.67 8.12 -18.38
N ASP A 261 4.37 8.06 -17.23
CA ASP A 261 4.11 8.87 -16.05
C ASP A 261 2.61 8.85 -15.65
N ALA A 262 2.01 7.67 -15.69
CA ALA A 262 0.56 7.47 -15.54
C ALA A 262 0.05 7.97 -14.18
N ASN A 263 0.79 7.68 -13.12
CA ASN A 263 0.46 7.99 -11.73
C ASN A 263 1.32 9.11 -11.14
N GLY A 264 2.28 9.67 -11.89
CA GLY A 264 3.16 10.74 -11.43
C GLY A 264 4.50 10.29 -10.83
N LEU A 265 4.83 8.99 -10.84
CA LEU A 265 6.09 8.48 -10.31
C LEU A 265 7.32 9.10 -10.99
N ARG A 266 7.32 9.20 -12.32
CA ARG A 266 8.44 9.81 -13.05
C ARG A 266 8.57 11.28 -12.73
N THR A 267 7.46 12.02 -12.67
CA THR A 267 7.50 13.42 -12.27
C THR A 267 8.05 13.61 -10.84
N LEU A 268 7.72 12.75 -9.88
CA LEU A 268 8.30 12.81 -8.52
C LEU A 268 9.80 12.48 -8.53
N ASP A 269 10.21 11.50 -9.33
CA ASP A 269 11.61 11.07 -9.43
C ASP A 269 12.50 12.14 -10.06
N GLU A 270 12.08 12.69 -11.21
CA GLU A 270 12.81 13.72 -11.95
C GLU A 270 13.02 15.01 -11.12
N ARG A 271 12.13 15.30 -10.16
CA ARG A 271 12.26 16.45 -9.25
C ARG A 271 12.94 16.12 -7.92
N GLY A 272 13.38 14.88 -7.71
CA GLY A 272 14.15 14.43 -6.54
C GLY A 272 13.32 14.12 -5.29
N ASP A 273 11.99 13.99 -5.42
CA ASP A 273 11.04 13.80 -4.31
C ASP A 273 10.57 12.34 -4.16
N LEU A 274 11.03 11.44 -5.04
CA LEU A 274 10.80 10.00 -4.93
C LEU A 274 12.01 9.31 -4.32
N HIS A 275 11.80 8.61 -3.21
CA HIS A 275 12.85 7.87 -2.51
C HIS A 275 12.47 6.40 -2.41
N ARG A 276 13.37 5.55 -2.88
CA ARG A 276 13.26 4.09 -2.75
C ARG A 276 14.38 3.60 -1.84
N THR A 277 14.02 2.90 -0.77
CA THR A 277 14.98 2.43 0.22
C THR A 277 14.84 0.93 0.40
N VAL A 278 15.94 0.21 0.15
CA VAL A 278 16.03 -1.22 0.42
C VAL A 278 16.81 -1.43 1.70
N VAL A 279 16.20 -2.06 2.70
CA VAL A 279 16.85 -2.42 3.97
C VAL A 279 17.01 -3.93 4.03
N ALA A 280 18.23 -4.41 4.20
CA ALA A 280 18.48 -5.85 4.32
C ALA A 280 18.03 -6.40 5.69
N ASN A 281 17.69 -7.69 5.73
CA ASN A 281 17.45 -8.45 6.97
C ASN A 281 16.29 -7.94 7.85
N ILE A 282 15.26 -7.32 7.26
CA ILE A 282 14.06 -6.90 7.98
C ILE A 282 12.89 -7.79 7.56
N SER A 283 12.33 -8.55 8.51
CA SER A 283 11.10 -9.33 8.27
C SER A 283 9.86 -8.43 8.26
N HIS A 284 8.76 -8.88 7.64
CA HIS A 284 7.57 -8.05 7.43
C HIS A 284 7.02 -7.35 8.68
N ASN A 285 7.04 -8.01 9.84
CA ASN A 285 6.55 -7.42 11.08
C ASN A 285 7.60 -6.54 11.78
N CYS A 286 8.89 -6.69 11.47
CA CYS A 286 9.97 -5.90 12.06
C CYS A 286 9.89 -4.42 11.67
N TRP A 287 9.31 -4.07 10.52
CA TRP A 287 9.10 -2.68 10.08
C TRP A 287 8.40 -1.78 11.10
N ILE A 288 7.54 -2.37 11.93
CA ILE A 288 6.74 -1.67 12.95
C ILE A 288 7.19 -2.02 14.39
N VAL A 289 7.98 -3.08 14.56
CA VAL A 289 8.50 -3.52 15.86
C VAL A 289 9.84 -2.87 16.19
N ASP A 290 10.71 -2.59 15.21
CA ASP A 290 12.07 -2.12 15.52
C ASP A 290 12.14 -0.61 15.83
N GLY A 291 11.00 0.09 15.72
CA GLY A 291 10.88 1.51 16.11
C GLY A 291 11.71 2.47 15.26
N TYR A 292 12.30 2.04 14.15
CA TYR A 292 13.14 2.89 13.33
C TYR A 292 12.40 4.17 12.88
N ILE A 293 12.96 5.34 13.19
CA ILE A 293 12.45 6.62 12.69
C ILE A 293 13.04 6.82 11.31
N TYR A 294 12.18 6.80 10.29
CA TYR A 294 12.61 7.00 8.92
C TYR A 294 13.06 8.45 8.71
N PRO A 295 14.20 8.72 8.05
CA PRO A 295 14.69 10.07 7.78
C PRO A 295 13.66 11.00 7.12
N ALA A 296 12.72 10.42 6.37
CA ALA A 296 11.56 11.09 5.79
C ALA A 296 10.63 11.81 6.80
N LEU A 297 10.70 11.41 8.06
CA LEU A 297 9.90 11.91 9.16
C LEU A 297 10.70 12.85 10.07
N GLN A 298 11.98 13.12 9.81
CA GLN A 298 12.80 14.10 10.55
C GLN A 298 12.65 15.48 9.92
#